data_AF-A0A1Y2BTT1-F1
#
_entry.id   AF-A0A1Y2BTT1-F1
#
_cell.length_a   1.000
_cell.length_b   1.000
_cell.length_c   1.000
_cell.angle_alpha   90.00
_cell.angle_beta   90.00
_cell.angle_gamma   90.00
#
_symmetry.space_group_name_H-M   'P 1'
#
loop_
_entity.id
_entity.type
_entity.pdbx_description
1 polymer ?
#
loop_
_entity_poly.entity_id
_entity_poly.type
_entity_poly.pdbx_seq_one_letter_code
_entity_poly.pdbx_strand_id
1 'polypeptide(L)' 'GIVAAKRGTSQIEVAVAIGAKSIFTVSAEDKGTGKKKHITISNANGRLTESEVERMVLEAEQMA' A
#
# COMPACT_ATOMS: atom_id res chain seq x y z
N GLY A 1 13.27 6.37 -10.58
CA GLY A 1 11.94 6.35 -11.21
C GLY A 1 11.65 4.98 -11.76
N ILE A 2 10.37 4.64 -11.92
CA ILE A 2 9.93 3.44 -12.65
C ILE A 2 10.20 3.71 -14.13
N VAL A 3 10.71 2.73 -14.87
CA VAL A 3 11.02 2.91 -16.30
C VAL A 3 9.70 2.92 -17.07
N ALA A 4 9.56 3.81 -18.05
CA ALA A 4 8.34 3.87 -18.86
C ALA A 4 8.20 2.58 -19.67
N ALA A 5 7.24 1.72 -19.30
CA ALA A 5 6.91 0.51 -20.03
C ALA A 5 5.55 0.66 -20.72
N LYS A 6 5.34 -0.12 -21.78
CA LYS A 6 4.03 -0.21 -22.43
C LYS A 6 2.99 -0.71 -21.40
N ARG A 7 1.80 -0.09 -21.41
CA ARG A 7 0.69 -0.53 -20.55
C ARG A 7 0.48 -2.04 -20.71
N GLY A 8 0.51 -2.78 -19.60
CA GLY A 8 0.36 -4.24 -19.56
C GLY A 8 1.67 -5.05 -19.60
N THR A 9 2.84 -4.45 -19.80
CA THR A 9 4.12 -5.18 -19.83
C THR A 9 4.88 -5.14 -18.49
N SER A 10 4.75 -4.05 -17.72
CA SER A 10 5.33 -3.99 -16.37
C SER A 10 4.53 -4.84 -15.41
N GLN A 11 5.16 -5.90 -14.89
CA GLN A 11 4.63 -6.69 -13.79
C GLN A 11 5.21 -6.13 -12.48
N ILE A 12 4.37 -5.45 -11.70
CA ILE A 12 4.73 -4.97 -10.36
C ILE A 12 4.16 -5.97 -9.35
N GLU A 13 5.04 -6.63 -8.61
CA GLU A 13 4.66 -7.41 -7.44
C GLU A 13 4.56 -6.49 -6.23
N VAL A 14 3.40 -6.51 -5.56
CA VAL A 14 3.15 -5.72 -4.36
C VAL A 14 2.99 -6.69 -3.19
N ALA A 15 3.91 -6.60 -2.23
CA ALA A 15 3.86 -7.33 -0.98
C ALA A 15 3.51 -6.37 0.16
N VAL A 16 2.48 -6.75 0.91
CA VAL A 16 2.00 -6.01 2.07
C VAL A 16 2.30 -6.85 3.32
N ALA A 17 3.10 -6.30 4.23
CA ALA A 17 3.44 -6.94 5.49
C ALA A 17 2.94 -6.10 6.67
N ILE A 18 2.18 -6.74 7.56
CA ILE A 18 1.68 -6.15 8.80
C ILE A 18 2.53 -6.72 9.95
N GLY A 19 3.34 -5.87 10.57
CA GLY A 19 4.16 -6.26 11.72
C GLY A 19 3.44 -6.02 13.05
N ALA A 20 3.83 -6.78 14.10
CA ALA A 20 3.27 -6.69 15.46
C ALA A 20 3.42 -5.31 16.15
N LYS A 21 4.21 -4.39 15.58
CA LYS A 21 4.41 -3.01 16.07
C LYS A 21 3.51 -1.97 15.38
N SER A 22 2.44 -2.40 14.71
CA SER A 22 1.58 -1.52 13.88
C SER A 22 2.36 -0.76 12.79
N ILE A 23 3.48 -1.33 12.34
CA ILE A 23 4.26 -0.81 11.21
C ILE A 23 3.78 -1.58 9.98
N PHE A 24 3.30 -0.83 9.00
CA PHE A 24 2.85 -1.36 7.73
C PHE A 24 3.97 -1.19 6.71
N THR A 25 4.45 -2.29 6.13
CA THR A 25 5.51 -2.22 5.12
C THR A 25 4.93 -2.60 3.77
N VAL A 26 5.05 -1.69 2.80
CA VAL A 26 4.73 -1.93 1.40
C VAL A 26 6.03 -2.12 0.65
N SER A 27 6.18 -3.28 0.01
CA SER A 27 7.27 -3.54 -0.91
C SER A 27 6.70 -3.68 -2.31
N ALA A 28 7.24 -2.92 -3.25
CA ALA A 28 6.91 -3.01 -4.66
C ALA A 28 8.16 -3.41 -5.45
N GLU A 29 8.06 -4.49 -6.21
CA GLU A 29 9.13 -5.00 -7.08
C GLU A 29 8.66 -5.03 -8.52
N ASP A 30 9.38 -4.33 -9.39
CA ASP A 30 9.18 -4.45 -10.84
C ASP A 30 9.93 -5.69 -11.36
N LYS A 31 9.20 -6.75 -11.70
CA LYS A 31 9.77 -8.02 -12.17
C LYS A 31 10.53 -7.89 -13.49
N GLY A 32 10.24 -6.86 -14.30
CA GLY A 32 10.90 -6.65 -15.58
C GLY A 32 12.30 -6.04 -15.46
N THR A 33 12.54 -5.25 -14.40
CA THR A 33 13.81 -4.54 -14.22
C THR A 33 14.57 -4.94 -12.96
N GLY A 34 13.97 -5.74 -12.08
CA GLY A 34 14.52 -6.12 -10.77
C GLY A 34 14.62 -4.95 -9.78
N LYS A 35 14.11 -3.77 -10.15
CA LYS A 35 14.13 -2.58 -9.28
C LYS A 35 13.09 -2.74 -8.19
N LYS A 36 13.56 -2.71 -6.94
CA LYS A 36 12.71 -2.76 -5.74
C LYS A 36 12.58 -1.38 -5.14
N LYS A 37 11.37 -1.01 -4.75
CA LYS A 37 11.10 0.13 -3.87
C LYS A 37 10.40 -0.38 -2.62
N HIS A 38 11.01 -0.13 -1.47
CA HIS A 38 10.38 -0.37 -0.18
C HIS A 38 9.86 0.97 0.37
N ILE A 39 8.63 0.96 0.86
CA ILE A 39 8.04 2.08 1.59
C ILE A 39 7.64 1.53 2.94
N THR A 40 8.34 1.98 3.98
CA THR A 40 7.98 1.66 5.36
C THR A 40 7.02 2.73 5.85
N ILE A 41 5.74 2.38 6.01
CA ILE A 41 4.75 3.24 6.63
C ILE A 41 4.80 2.98 8.13
N SER A 42 5.62 3.77 8.81
CA SER A 42 5.69 3.82 10.27
C SER A 42 4.50 4.62 10.79
N ASN A 43 3.97 4.21 11.95
CA ASN A 43 2.76 4.70 12.64
C ASN A 43 2.83 6.18 13.12
N ALA A 44 3.48 7.07 12.37
CA ALA A 44 3.87 8.41 12.79
C ALA A 44 3.00 9.53 12.17
N ASN A 45 2.47 9.37 10.96
CA ASN A 45 1.78 10.47 10.27
C ASN A 45 0.45 10.01 9.65
N GLY A 46 -0.67 10.47 10.23
CA GLY A 46 -2.02 10.26 9.67
C GLY A 46 -2.85 9.16 10.33
N ARG A 47 -2.94 9.13 11.66
CA ARG A 47 -4.01 8.36 12.31
C ARG A 47 -5.35 8.92 11.82
N LEU A 48 -6.18 8.06 11.28
CA LEU A 48 -7.60 8.34 11.12
C LEU A 48 -8.14 8.62 12.52
N THR A 49 -8.85 9.73 12.66
CA THR A 49 -9.64 9.98 13.86
C THR A 49 -10.73 8.92 13.98
N GLU A 50 -11.21 8.68 15.19
CA GLU A 50 -12.27 7.68 15.44
C GLU A 50 -13.50 7.91 14.54
N SER A 51 -13.84 9.17 14.31
CA SER A 51 -14.94 9.57 13.41
C SER A 51 -14.68 9.25 11.93
N GLU A 52 -13.43 9.30 11.47
CA GLU A 52 -13.07 8.89 10.12
C GLU A 52 -13.12 7.37 9.96
N VAL A 53 -12.72 6.62 11.01
CA VAL A 53 -12.82 5.16 11.03
C VAL A 53 -14.29 4.72 10.95
N GLU A 54 -15.17 5.31 11.76
CA GLU A 54 -16.61 5.00 11.73
C GLU A 54 -17.23 5.30 10.37
N ARG A 55 -16.86 6.43 9.75
CA ARG A 55 -17.33 6.77 8.40
C ARG A 55 -16.90 5.74 7.38
N MET A 56 -15.63 5.30 7.41
CA MET A 56 -15.12 4.28 6.48
C MET A 56 -15.81 2.93 6.64
N VAL A 57 -16.17 2.54 7.88
CA VAL A 57 -16.94 1.31 8.14
C VAL A 57 -18.34 1.43 7.54
N LEU A 58 -19.02 2.56 7.78
CA LEU A 58 -20.36 2.80 7.26
C LEU A 58 -20.41 2.85 5.72
N GLU A 59 -19.40 3.43 5.08
CA GLU A 59 -19.26 3.45 3.61
C GLU A 59 -18.96 2.05 3.06
N ALA A 60 -18.16 1.24 3.76
CA ALA A 60 -17.85 -0.13 3.36
C ALA A 60 -19.08 -1.04 3.42
N GLU A 61 -19.92 -0.91 4.45
CA GLU A 61 -21.17 -1.67 4.58
C GLU A 61 -22.21 -1.31 3.50
N GLN A 62 -22.17 -0.08 2.97
CA GLN A 62 -23.06 0.36 1.89
C GLN A 62 -22.64 -0.11 0.49
N MET A 63 -21.37 -0.52 0.32
CA MET A 63 -20.84 -1.03 -0.96
C MET A 63 -20.76 -2.56 -1.02
N ALA A 64 -21.27 -3.26 0.00
CA ALA A 64 -21.37 -4.73 0.08
C ALA A 64 -22.70 -5.24 -0.49
#